data_AF-A0A7T1HRU6-F1
#
_entry.id   AF-A0A7T1HRU6-F1
#
_cell.length_a   1.000
_cell.length_b   1.000
_cell.length_c   1.000
_cell.angle_alpha   90.00
_cell.angle_beta   90.00
_cell.angle_gamma   90.00
#
_symmetry.space_group_name_H-M   'P 1'
#
loop_
_entity.id
_entity.type
_entity.pdbx_description
1 polymer ?
#
loop_
_entity_poly.entity_id
_entity_poly.type
_entity_poly.pdbx_seq_one_letter_code
_entity_poly.pdbx_strand_id
1 'polypeptide(L)'
;MSIPVSLQSFPAYSVDLPRDSELLLPRAGEREEVHPLQIRKRLRHALSVRLSSLKAGEKRVLLVLPDHTRRSEASHLAIDTLLALVDSRPDLSLTVVFGLGSHPPMGLERIGNLLGVDRLLALQQRSIPILEQTTLQPLPSRSLNVAKPAWIGPGTLRLDLPSVLWESHLIVVAGNTELHPYESRSGSGGLHKMLVIGLGNQSIIHHTHDIHVLTDSAVKRRLIDSRFVQLLDYYAKAIIQALLSSHLGVPPLGFSVVCLEPSDSAVHGVWIGEKDAERVVLTSQLHQERTCRVGKPLDFVISDPEISKSTDLLAGCRSLHLLCAADHPRHPVLSRSSPLRTAFLFNTCHEVANADGIGNRGTKRHLDVLAECIQAELMLLTKQPGCTARLMKQSRNRVLTRWYCYLRLMSIQDDFLLSLSKLAQHVQSLGTANNQCIEVQKKMYMRLNRYKDIPGILGRRIRSLMAHCMAANWSAVQHEASDWRGSLSAYAFAEGGQRALRFLLILQRFERFVIATDNPAVIAYIEMLSPDLRCLKSPAWFEELPPDPPFRLDLLGVSGVDLRQQSPSQALQSCYTAHQLLRGHARKGFCGFIQNPILLEPLS
;
A
#
# COMPACT_ATOMS: atom_id res chain seq x y z
N MET A 1 -13.62 -35.12 -2.47
CA MET A 1 -12.41 -35.35 -1.65
C MET A 1 -11.97 -33.97 -1.14
N SER A 2 -11.37 -33.84 0.04
CA SER A 2 -10.74 -32.56 0.44
C SER A 2 -9.57 -32.25 -0.49
N ILE A 3 -9.19 -30.98 -0.62
CA ILE A 3 -8.04 -30.57 -1.44
C ILE A 3 -6.90 -30.24 -0.48
N PRO A 4 -5.84 -31.08 -0.39
CA PRO A 4 -4.71 -30.78 0.48
C PRO A 4 -3.85 -29.67 -0.14
N VAL A 5 -3.44 -28.70 0.68
CA VAL A 5 -2.58 -27.58 0.25
C VAL A 5 -1.53 -27.28 1.31
N SER A 6 -0.27 -27.17 0.90
CA SER A 6 0.84 -26.73 1.75
C SER A 6 0.79 -25.21 1.97
N LEU A 7 1.00 -24.74 3.19
CA LEU A 7 0.95 -23.32 3.52
C LEU A 7 2.28 -22.62 3.20
N GLN A 8 2.25 -21.42 2.60
CA GLN A 8 3.42 -20.59 2.33
C GLN A 8 3.89 -19.85 3.58
N SER A 9 2.96 -19.37 4.40
CA SER A 9 3.27 -18.70 5.67
C SER A 9 3.79 -19.67 6.74
N PHE A 10 3.36 -20.94 6.69
CA PHE A 10 3.76 -22.00 7.62
C PHE A 10 4.17 -23.28 6.85
N PRO A 11 5.36 -23.30 6.21
CA PRO A 11 5.77 -24.36 5.27
C PRO A 11 5.82 -25.79 5.84
N ALA A 12 5.92 -25.93 7.16
CA ALA A 12 5.89 -27.23 7.84
C ALA A 12 4.48 -27.86 7.89
N TYR A 13 3.44 -27.15 7.45
CA TYR A 13 2.05 -27.56 7.60
C TYR A 13 1.31 -27.57 6.26
N SER A 14 0.35 -28.49 6.16
CA SER A 14 -0.67 -28.52 5.13
C SER A 14 -2.06 -28.42 5.74
N VAL A 15 -3.02 -27.95 4.94
CA VAL A 15 -4.43 -27.88 5.31
C VAL A 15 -5.30 -28.57 4.28
N ASP A 16 -6.38 -29.18 4.75
CA ASP A 16 -7.44 -29.71 3.91
C ASP A 16 -8.46 -28.62 3.63
N LEU A 17 -8.58 -28.21 2.37
CA LEU A 17 -9.64 -27.30 1.97
C LEU A 17 -10.99 -28.03 1.85
N PRO A 18 -12.11 -27.32 2.09
CA PRO A 18 -13.44 -27.82 1.78
C PRO A 18 -13.54 -28.37 0.34
N ARG A 19 -14.34 -29.43 0.15
CA ARG A 19 -14.44 -30.15 -1.13
C ARG A 19 -14.83 -29.26 -2.32
N ASP A 20 -15.60 -28.21 -2.05
CA ASP A 20 -16.15 -27.28 -3.05
C ASP A 20 -15.33 -25.97 -3.13
N SER A 21 -14.11 -25.96 -2.59
CA SER A 21 -13.21 -24.80 -2.63
C SER A 21 -12.56 -24.61 -4.02
N GLU A 22 -12.44 -23.36 -4.43
CA GLU A 22 -11.73 -22.93 -5.63
C GLU A 22 -10.29 -22.53 -5.26
N LEU A 23 -9.31 -23.22 -5.84
CA LEU A 23 -7.90 -22.83 -5.76
C LEU A 23 -7.66 -21.69 -6.76
N LEU A 24 -7.43 -20.48 -6.24
CA LEU A 24 -7.19 -19.30 -7.04
C LEU A 24 -5.68 -19.12 -7.20
N LEU A 25 -5.13 -19.86 -8.15
CA LEU A 25 -3.69 -19.87 -8.45
C LEU A 25 -3.40 -19.10 -9.73
N PRO A 26 -2.25 -18.41 -9.82
CA PRO A 26 -1.73 -17.92 -11.09
C PRO A 26 -1.77 -19.01 -12.17
N ARG A 27 -2.00 -18.63 -13.42
CA ARG A 27 -1.92 -19.57 -14.53
C ARG A 27 -0.48 -20.07 -14.64
N ALA A 28 -0.31 -21.38 -14.67
CA ALA A 28 0.94 -22.02 -15.04
C ALA A 28 1.00 -22.03 -16.58
N GLY A 29 1.42 -20.92 -17.18
CA GLY A 29 1.77 -20.90 -18.59
C GLY A 29 3.14 -21.54 -18.80
N GLU A 30 3.27 -22.48 -19.74
CA GLU A 30 4.57 -22.84 -20.29
C GLU A 30 5.15 -21.59 -20.97
N ARG A 31 6.15 -20.96 -20.36
CA ARG A 31 6.80 -19.78 -20.93
C ARG A 31 8.29 -19.99 -21.02
N GLU A 32 8.81 -19.62 -22.18
CA GLU A 32 10.24 -19.61 -22.43
C GLU A 32 10.91 -18.58 -21.50
N GLU A 33 11.84 -19.07 -20.67
CA GLU A 33 12.72 -18.22 -19.90
C GLU A 33 13.63 -17.44 -20.85
N VAL A 34 13.71 -16.13 -20.65
CA VAL A 34 14.64 -15.28 -21.39
C VAL A 34 16.01 -15.38 -20.73
N HIS A 35 16.92 -16.09 -21.40
CA HIS A 35 18.25 -16.35 -20.86
C HIS A 35 18.99 -15.06 -20.44
N PRO A 36 19.58 -14.98 -19.23
CA PRO A 36 20.25 -13.78 -18.70
C PRO A 36 21.27 -13.14 -19.64
N LEU A 37 22.07 -13.95 -20.36
CA LEU A 37 23.02 -13.45 -21.36
C LEU A 37 22.36 -12.66 -22.50
N GLN A 38 21.18 -13.09 -22.97
CA GLN A 38 20.46 -12.38 -24.04
C GLN A 38 19.96 -11.03 -23.54
N ILE A 39 19.46 -10.99 -22.29
CA ILE A 39 19.02 -9.75 -21.65
C ILE A 39 20.19 -8.75 -21.53
N ARG A 40 21.33 -9.21 -20.99
CA ARG A 40 22.53 -8.37 -20.87
C ARG A 40 23.04 -7.87 -22.22
N LYS A 41 23.02 -8.70 -23.27
CA LYS A 41 23.37 -8.28 -24.64
C LYS A 41 22.45 -7.15 -25.14
N ARG A 42 21.13 -7.30 -24.96
CA ARG A 42 20.13 -6.28 -25.36
C ARG A 42 20.32 -4.97 -24.58
N LEU A 43 20.51 -5.06 -23.26
CA LEU A 43 20.76 -3.89 -22.42
C LEU A 43 22.07 -3.19 -22.79
N ARG A 44 23.16 -3.95 -22.97
CA ARG A 44 24.46 -3.41 -23.40
C ARG A 44 24.33 -2.66 -24.72
N HIS A 45 23.65 -3.25 -25.70
CA HIS A 45 23.42 -2.60 -26.99
C HIS A 45 22.64 -1.28 -26.84
N ALA A 46 21.52 -1.29 -26.10
CA ALA A 46 20.73 -0.08 -25.85
C ALA A 46 21.55 1.03 -25.16
N LEU A 47 22.38 0.66 -24.18
CA LEU A 47 23.28 1.60 -23.50
C LEU A 47 24.36 2.13 -24.44
N SER A 48 24.98 1.27 -25.25
CA SER A 48 26.00 1.69 -26.22
C SER A 48 25.46 2.69 -27.24
N VAL A 49 24.25 2.47 -27.77
CA VAL A 49 23.60 3.41 -28.71
C VAL A 49 23.42 4.79 -28.06
N ARG A 50 22.89 4.85 -26.82
CA ARG A 50 22.71 6.12 -26.10
C ARG A 50 24.02 6.81 -25.76
N LEU A 51 24.99 6.04 -25.26
CA LEU A 51 26.29 6.62 -24.91
C LEU A 51 26.97 7.22 -26.14
N SER A 52 26.79 6.63 -27.32
CA SER A 52 27.33 7.17 -28.58
C SER A 52 26.65 8.46 -29.05
N SER A 53 25.40 8.73 -28.66
CA SER A 53 24.71 9.99 -28.98
C SER A 53 25.05 11.14 -28.03
N LEU A 54 25.75 10.86 -26.92
CA LEU A 54 26.23 11.89 -26.01
C LEU A 54 27.50 12.55 -26.56
N LYS A 55 27.68 13.84 -26.24
CA LYS A 55 28.87 14.61 -26.60
C LYS A 55 30.15 13.89 -26.13
N ALA A 56 31.24 14.09 -26.88
CA ALA A 56 32.55 13.57 -26.51
C ALA A 56 33.03 14.14 -25.16
N GLY A 57 33.78 13.34 -24.41
CA GLY A 57 34.23 13.65 -23.05
C GLY A 57 33.76 12.62 -22.03
N GLU A 58 33.93 12.94 -20.75
CA GLU A 58 33.47 12.10 -19.65
C GLU A 58 31.94 11.93 -19.66
N LYS A 59 31.47 10.70 -19.52
CA LYS A 59 30.05 10.33 -19.51
C LYS A 59 29.65 9.76 -18.16
N ARG A 60 28.97 10.58 -17.37
CA ARG A 60 28.39 10.20 -16.08
C ARG A 60 27.09 9.42 -16.28
N VAL A 61 27.08 8.17 -15.86
CA VAL A 61 25.92 7.29 -15.85
C VAL A 61 25.42 7.15 -14.41
N LEU A 62 24.13 7.37 -14.21
CA LEU A 62 23.46 7.11 -12.95
C LEU A 62 22.58 5.87 -13.08
N LEU A 63 22.82 4.86 -12.24
CA LEU A 63 21.97 3.70 -12.08
C LEU A 63 21.06 3.86 -10.86
N VAL A 64 19.75 3.90 -11.08
CA VAL A 64 18.74 3.95 -10.02
C VAL A 64 18.18 2.54 -9.79
N LEU A 65 18.27 2.06 -8.55
CA LEU A 65 17.85 0.72 -8.13
C LEU A 65 16.75 0.78 -7.06
N PRO A 66 15.88 -0.24 -6.97
CA PRO A 66 14.93 -0.39 -5.87
C PRO A 66 15.62 -0.82 -4.58
N ASP A 67 14.90 -0.71 -3.48
CA ASP A 67 15.34 -1.12 -2.15
C ASP A 67 15.22 -2.64 -1.90
N HIS A 68 15.68 -3.09 -0.73
CA HIS A 68 15.65 -4.49 -0.29
C HIS A 68 14.26 -5.13 -0.17
N THR A 69 13.18 -4.35 -0.21
CA THR A 69 11.81 -4.89 -0.21
C THR A 69 11.37 -5.41 -1.58
N ARG A 70 12.22 -5.24 -2.60
CA ARG A 70 12.01 -5.70 -3.98
C ARG A 70 12.99 -6.79 -4.34
N ARG A 71 12.63 -7.56 -5.37
CA ARG A 71 13.55 -8.49 -5.99
C ARG A 71 14.64 -7.77 -6.79
N SER A 72 15.71 -8.49 -7.06
CA SER A 72 16.99 -7.94 -7.49
C SER A 72 17.43 -8.33 -8.89
N GLU A 73 16.67 -9.15 -9.63
CA GLU A 73 17.09 -9.71 -10.92
C GLU A 73 17.40 -8.60 -11.93
N ALA A 74 16.54 -7.57 -12.02
CA ALA A 74 16.84 -6.39 -12.84
C ALA A 74 18.09 -5.65 -12.35
N SER A 75 18.23 -5.49 -11.03
CA SER A 75 19.40 -4.81 -10.44
C SER A 75 20.70 -5.54 -10.76
N HIS A 76 20.72 -6.87 -10.62
CA HIS A 76 21.85 -7.74 -10.93
C HIS A 76 22.25 -7.64 -12.40
N LEU A 77 21.28 -7.79 -13.31
CA LEU A 77 21.51 -7.70 -14.75
C LEU A 77 22.02 -6.32 -15.18
N ALA A 78 21.50 -5.24 -14.57
CA ALA A 78 21.92 -3.88 -14.85
C ALA A 78 23.34 -3.58 -14.35
N ILE A 79 23.64 -3.96 -13.11
CA ILE A 79 24.98 -3.79 -12.51
C ILE A 79 26.01 -4.54 -13.34
N ASP A 80 25.79 -5.83 -13.63
CA ASP A 80 26.73 -6.65 -14.40
C ASP A 80 27.01 -6.05 -15.78
N THR A 81 25.96 -5.52 -16.43
CA THR A 81 26.09 -4.90 -17.75
C THR A 81 26.87 -3.59 -17.69
N LEU A 82 26.62 -2.76 -16.68
CA LEU A 82 27.29 -1.47 -16.52
C LEU A 82 28.74 -1.61 -16.04
N LEU A 83 29.03 -2.54 -15.14
CA LEU A 83 30.41 -2.86 -14.74
C LEU A 83 31.24 -3.30 -15.96
N ALA A 84 30.71 -4.18 -16.80
CA ALA A 84 31.38 -4.60 -18.04
C ALA A 84 31.58 -3.44 -19.03
N LEU A 85 30.67 -2.45 -19.04
CA LEU A 85 30.83 -1.25 -19.87
C LEU A 85 31.92 -0.33 -19.32
N VAL A 86 31.93 -0.05 -18.01
CA VAL A 86 32.95 0.76 -17.33
C VAL A 86 34.35 0.18 -17.55
N ASP A 87 34.51 -1.14 -17.39
CA ASP A 87 35.79 -1.83 -17.61
C ASP A 87 36.29 -1.68 -19.06
N SER A 88 35.38 -1.58 -20.02
CA SER A 88 35.72 -1.40 -21.45
C SER A 88 35.79 0.05 -21.91
N ARG A 89 35.42 1.01 -21.06
CA ARG A 89 35.26 2.41 -21.44
C ARG A 89 35.71 3.36 -20.32
N PRO A 90 36.98 3.83 -20.35
CA PRO A 90 37.52 4.71 -19.33
C PRO A 90 36.87 6.11 -19.32
N ASP A 91 36.14 6.47 -20.38
CA ASP A 91 35.37 7.71 -20.44
C ASP A 91 34.07 7.67 -19.63
N LEU A 92 33.67 6.49 -19.11
CA LEU A 92 32.45 6.34 -18.31
C LEU A 92 32.74 6.41 -16.82
N SER A 93 31.95 7.21 -16.11
CA SER A 93 31.84 7.15 -14.65
C SER A 93 30.44 6.67 -14.27
N LEU A 94 30.35 5.80 -13.27
CA LEU A 94 29.10 5.22 -12.79
C LEU A 94 28.83 5.66 -11.35
N THR A 95 27.60 6.04 -11.07
CA THR A 95 27.06 6.22 -9.72
C THR A 95 25.84 5.33 -9.55
N VAL A 96 25.70 4.68 -8.39
CA VAL A 96 24.52 3.89 -8.04
C VAL A 96 23.72 4.63 -6.98
N VAL A 97 22.41 4.81 -7.20
CA VAL A 97 21.47 5.35 -6.22
C VAL A 97 20.37 4.34 -5.94
N PHE A 98 20.18 4.00 -4.68
CA PHE A 98 19.00 3.28 -4.22
C PHE A 98 17.85 4.27 -3.96
N GLY A 99 16.74 4.11 -4.69
CA GLY A 99 15.53 4.91 -4.51
C GLY A 99 14.62 4.29 -3.46
N LEU A 100 14.80 4.68 -2.19
CA LEU A 100 14.11 4.08 -1.04
C LEU A 100 12.74 4.70 -0.76
N GLY A 101 12.45 5.89 -1.30
CA GLY A 101 11.25 6.65 -0.97
C GLY A 101 11.16 6.92 0.53
N SER A 102 10.15 6.37 1.20
CA SER A 102 9.97 6.56 2.66
C SER A 102 10.67 5.52 3.53
N HIS A 103 11.35 4.53 2.95
CA HIS A 103 12.03 3.48 3.72
C HIS A 103 13.33 4.01 4.34
N PRO A 104 13.77 3.45 5.48
CA PRO A 104 15.04 3.81 6.10
C PRO A 104 16.23 3.41 5.21
N PRO A 105 17.39 4.10 5.36
CA PRO A 105 18.63 3.69 4.73
C PRO A 105 18.98 2.22 4.99
N MET A 106 19.57 1.58 3.99
CA MET A 106 20.02 0.20 4.02
C MET A 106 21.48 0.16 4.49
N GLY A 107 21.74 -0.55 5.59
CA GLY A 107 23.11 -0.89 5.94
C GLY A 107 23.78 -1.73 4.85
N LEU A 108 25.12 -1.72 4.80
CA LEU A 108 25.91 -2.46 3.81
C LEU A 108 25.55 -3.94 3.74
N GLU A 109 25.22 -4.56 4.87
CA GLU A 109 24.74 -5.96 4.92
C GLU A 109 23.46 -6.16 4.09
N ARG A 110 22.47 -5.27 4.23
CA ARG A 110 21.22 -5.34 3.46
C ARG A 110 21.46 -5.09 1.98
N ILE A 111 22.37 -4.17 1.65
CA ILE A 111 22.80 -3.93 0.26
C ILE A 111 23.49 -5.18 -0.30
N GLY A 112 24.37 -5.82 0.47
CA GLY A 112 25.05 -7.06 0.11
C GLY A 112 24.08 -8.21 -0.12
N ASN A 113 23.07 -8.36 0.75
CA ASN A 113 22.02 -9.37 0.59
C ASN A 113 21.16 -9.11 -0.66
N LEU A 114 20.87 -7.85 -0.98
CA LEU A 114 20.10 -7.48 -2.16
C LEU A 114 20.89 -7.67 -3.47
N LEU A 115 22.14 -7.23 -3.53
CA LEU A 115 22.95 -7.26 -4.75
C LEU A 115 23.72 -8.57 -4.95
N GLY A 116 23.97 -9.31 -3.87
CA GLY A 116 25.04 -10.30 -3.78
C GLY A 116 26.37 -9.64 -3.39
N VAL A 117 27.11 -10.31 -2.51
CA VAL A 117 28.40 -9.83 -1.96
C VAL A 117 29.39 -9.50 -3.08
N ASP A 118 29.49 -10.34 -4.12
CA ASP A 118 30.43 -10.14 -5.22
C ASP A 118 30.18 -8.84 -5.99
N ARG A 119 28.91 -8.46 -6.21
CA ARG A 119 28.55 -7.21 -6.89
C ARG A 119 28.86 -6.01 -6.03
N LEU A 120 28.59 -6.09 -4.73
CA LEU A 120 28.92 -5.03 -3.79
C LEU A 120 30.43 -4.79 -3.74
N LEU A 121 31.23 -5.86 -3.63
CA LEU A 121 32.69 -5.78 -3.66
C LEU A 121 33.20 -5.21 -4.99
N ALA A 122 32.63 -5.64 -6.12
CA ALA A 122 33.02 -5.12 -7.43
C ALA A 122 32.75 -3.62 -7.59
N LEU A 123 31.67 -3.10 -7.02
CA LEU A 123 31.35 -1.67 -6.97
C LEU A 123 32.38 -0.93 -6.08
N GLN A 124 32.67 -1.45 -4.89
CA GLN A 124 33.61 -0.85 -3.95
C GLN A 124 35.05 -0.81 -4.48
N GLN A 125 35.52 -1.90 -5.09
CA GLN A 125 36.87 -2.00 -5.68
C GLN A 125 37.10 -0.98 -6.81
N ARG A 126 36.03 -0.59 -7.52
CA ARG A 126 36.06 0.43 -8.57
C ARG A 126 35.78 1.84 -8.05
N SER A 127 35.67 2.02 -6.73
CA SER A 127 35.30 3.28 -6.09
C SER A 127 34.01 3.87 -6.67
N ILE A 128 33.06 3.02 -7.10
CA ILE A 128 31.77 3.46 -7.62
C ILE A 128 30.91 3.94 -6.44
N PRO A 129 30.45 5.21 -6.43
CA PRO A 129 29.65 5.71 -5.32
C PRO A 129 28.31 4.97 -5.24
N ILE A 130 27.97 4.53 -4.03
CA ILE A 130 26.66 3.96 -3.68
C ILE A 130 25.96 4.95 -2.76
N LEU A 131 24.85 5.50 -3.24
CA LEU A 131 24.06 6.51 -2.56
C LEU A 131 22.66 5.98 -2.27
N GLU A 132 21.99 6.58 -1.29
CA GLU A 132 20.65 6.19 -0.89
C GLU A 132 19.76 7.42 -0.79
N GLN A 133 18.66 7.43 -1.54
CA GLN A 133 17.67 8.50 -1.50
C GLN A 133 16.47 8.05 -0.66
N THR A 134 16.27 8.70 0.49
CA THR A 134 15.11 8.49 1.38
C THR A 134 14.58 9.83 1.89
N THR A 135 13.30 9.88 2.26
CA THR A 135 12.72 11.05 2.93
C THR A 135 13.26 11.30 4.33
N LEU A 136 13.88 10.29 4.97
CA LEU A 136 14.43 10.41 6.32
C LEU A 136 15.83 11.04 6.34
N GLN A 137 16.61 10.74 5.30
CA GLN A 137 17.95 11.25 5.08
C GLN A 137 18.10 11.59 3.59
N PRO A 138 17.49 12.70 3.13
CA PRO A 138 17.50 13.05 1.72
C PRO A 138 18.91 13.40 1.26
N LEU A 139 19.27 12.97 0.05
CA LEU A 139 20.49 13.44 -0.62
C LEU A 139 20.39 14.95 -0.90
N PRO A 140 21.53 15.63 -1.13
CA PRO A 140 21.52 16.99 -1.65
C PRO A 140 20.56 17.11 -2.84
N SER A 141 19.63 18.05 -2.78
CA SER A 141 18.48 18.06 -3.68
C SER A 141 18.35 19.35 -4.48
N ARG A 142 17.80 19.27 -5.69
CA ARG A 142 17.27 20.42 -6.43
C ARG A 142 15.75 20.40 -6.43
N SER A 143 15.15 21.57 -6.31
CA SER A 143 13.71 21.74 -6.26
C SER A 143 13.12 21.98 -7.66
N LEU A 144 12.04 21.29 -7.97
CA LEU A 144 11.22 21.47 -9.16
C LEU A 144 9.78 21.76 -8.72
N ASN A 145 9.21 22.89 -9.17
CA ASN A 145 7.80 23.19 -8.93
C ASN A 145 6.97 22.71 -10.11
N VAL A 146 6.06 21.76 -9.87
CA VAL A 146 5.18 21.20 -10.90
C VAL A 146 3.74 21.55 -10.57
N ALA A 147 2.95 22.00 -11.55
CA ALA A 147 1.52 22.20 -11.34
C ALA A 147 0.84 20.88 -10.90
N LYS A 148 -0.18 20.95 -10.03
CA LYS A 148 -1.01 19.78 -9.73
C LYS A 148 -1.93 19.51 -10.94
N PRO A 149 -2.28 18.24 -11.25
CA PRO A 149 -3.26 17.95 -12.29
C PRO A 149 -4.61 18.61 -12.00
N ALA A 150 -5.31 19.08 -13.04
CA ALA A 150 -6.56 19.83 -12.87
C ALA A 150 -7.64 19.08 -12.07
N TRP A 151 -7.68 17.75 -12.18
CA TRP A 151 -8.63 16.88 -11.48
C TRP A 151 -8.30 16.64 -9.99
N ILE A 152 -7.08 16.96 -9.57
CA ILE A 152 -6.71 17.04 -8.15
C ILE A 152 -7.10 18.41 -7.58
N GLY A 153 -6.90 19.47 -8.37
CA GLY A 153 -7.20 20.84 -7.99
C GLY A 153 -6.08 21.81 -8.34
N PRO A 154 -6.29 23.12 -8.12
CA PRO A 154 -5.29 24.14 -8.41
C PRO A 154 -4.10 24.07 -7.45
N GLY A 155 -2.95 24.53 -7.93
CA GLY A 155 -1.74 24.70 -7.11
C GLY A 155 -0.50 24.07 -7.74
N THR A 156 0.61 24.21 -7.04
CA THR A 156 1.89 23.60 -7.41
C THR A 156 2.34 22.65 -6.30
N LEU A 157 3.11 21.65 -6.69
CA LEU A 157 3.78 20.71 -5.82
C LEU A 157 5.29 20.91 -5.99
N ARG A 158 5.98 21.15 -4.88
CA ARG A 158 7.45 21.21 -4.84
C ARG A 158 8.01 19.80 -4.74
N LEU A 159 8.80 19.42 -5.74
CA LEU A 159 9.52 18.15 -5.82
C LEU A 159 10.98 18.42 -5.50
N ASP A 160 11.49 17.87 -4.42
CA ASP A 160 12.92 17.90 -4.12
C ASP A 160 13.50 16.54 -4.52
N LEU A 161 14.37 16.52 -5.54
CA LEU A 161 14.99 15.30 -6.06
C LEU A 161 16.51 15.37 -5.94
N PRO A 162 17.24 14.24 -5.91
CA PRO A 162 18.70 14.22 -5.77
C PRO A 162 19.44 15.00 -6.85
N SER A 163 20.40 15.85 -6.47
CA SER A 163 21.19 16.69 -7.38
C SER A 163 21.95 15.88 -8.43
N VAL A 164 22.35 14.65 -8.09
CA VAL A 164 23.01 13.70 -9.00
C VAL A 164 22.21 13.43 -10.28
N LEU A 165 20.88 13.56 -10.25
CA LEU A 165 20.05 13.51 -11.47
C LEU A 165 20.42 14.61 -12.46
N TRP A 166 20.82 15.79 -11.97
CA TRP A 166 21.23 16.95 -12.76
C TRP A 166 22.71 16.98 -13.16
N GLU A 167 23.47 16.03 -12.65
CA GLU A 167 24.89 15.89 -12.93
C GLU A 167 25.13 14.76 -13.95
N SER A 168 24.12 13.92 -14.20
CA SER A 168 24.25 12.70 -15.00
C SER A 168 23.98 12.94 -16.48
N HIS A 169 24.78 12.35 -17.36
CA HIS A 169 24.55 12.42 -18.81
C HIS A 169 23.57 11.34 -19.29
N LEU A 170 23.49 10.22 -18.57
CA LEU A 170 22.54 9.14 -18.79
C LEU A 170 22.01 8.63 -17.46
N ILE A 171 20.70 8.45 -17.36
CA ILE A 171 20.05 7.83 -16.21
C ILE A 171 19.48 6.48 -16.67
N VAL A 172 19.79 5.42 -15.92
CA VAL A 172 19.25 4.07 -16.10
C VAL A 172 18.46 3.72 -14.86
N VAL A 173 17.21 3.31 -15.02
CA VAL A 173 16.36 2.89 -13.91
C VAL A 173 16.06 1.42 -14.07
N ALA A 174 16.60 0.58 -13.17
CA ALA A 174 16.40 -0.85 -13.20
C ALA A 174 15.39 -1.27 -12.12
N GLY A 175 14.45 -2.16 -12.44
CA GLY A 175 13.54 -2.68 -11.43
C GLY A 175 12.65 -3.83 -11.93
N ASN A 176 12.35 -4.77 -11.03
CA ASN A 176 11.41 -5.84 -11.30
C ASN A 176 9.99 -5.29 -11.39
N THR A 177 9.22 -5.82 -12.33
CA THR A 177 7.80 -5.51 -12.55
C THR A 177 6.94 -6.51 -11.78
N GLU A 178 6.23 -6.01 -10.77
CA GLU A 178 5.38 -6.82 -9.88
C GLU A 178 3.94 -6.28 -9.79
N LEU A 179 2.98 -7.14 -9.45
CA LEU A 179 1.62 -6.71 -9.11
C LEU A 179 1.62 -5.86 -7.84
N HIS A 180 0.95 -4.71 -7.88
CA HIS A 180 0.82 -3.83 -6.72
C HIS A 180 -0.62 -3.35 -6.53
N PRO A 181 -1.16 -3.32 -5.29
CA PRO A 181 -2.59 -3.12 -5.06
C PRO A 181 -3.16 -1.80 -5.58
N TYR A 182 -2.31 -0.78 -5.69
CA TYR A 182 -2.71 0.55 -6.17
C TYR A 182 -2.30 0.78 -7.64
N GLU A 183 -1.49 -0.11 -8.23
CA GLU A 183 -1.06 -0.02 -9.62
C GLU A 183 -1.84 -1.01 -10.46
N SER A 184 -2.87 -0.50 -11.10
CA SER A 184 -3.75 -1.31 -11.92
C SER A 184 -3.04 -1.89 -13.15
N ARG A 185 -2.03 -1.19 -13.69
CA ARG A 185 -1.24 -1.68 -14.84
C ARG A 185 -0.26 -2.79 -14.49
N SER A 186 -0.41 -3.51 -13.38
CA SER A 186 0.37 -4.72 -13.06
C SER A 186 1.90 -4.51 -13.13
N GLY A 187 2.42 -3.43 -12.54
CA GLY A 187 3.86 -3.17 -12.65
C GLY A 187 4.45 -2.09 -11.76
N SER A 188 4.58 -2.39 -10.47
CA SER A 188 5.48 -1.68 -9.56
C SER A 188 6.93 -1.85 -10.01
N GLY A 189 7.80 -0.85 -9.78
CA GLY A 189 9.24 -0.92 -10.08
C GLY A 189 9.65 -0.35 -11.45
N GLY A 190 8.73 0.26 -12.19
CA GLY A 190 9.03 0.90 -13.47
C GLY A 190 9.69 2.28 -13.35
N LEU A 191 10.09 2.81 -14.51
CA LEU A 191 10.80 4.08 -14.65
C LEU A 191 10.10 5.20 -13.88
N HIS A 192 8.80 5.39 -14.13
CA HIS A 192 8.05 6.50 -13.54
C HIS A 192 7.90 6.38 -12.02
N LYS A 193 7.68 5.16 -11.50
CA LYS A 193 7.54 4.97 -10.05
C LYS A 193 8.85 5.24 -9.33
N MET A 194 9.98 4.79 -9.89
CA MET A 194 11.28 5.03 -9.27
C MET A 194 11.65 6.53 -9.28
N LEU A 195 11.39 7.24 -10.39
CA LEU A 195 11.63 8.68 -10.45
C LEU A 195 10.74 9.49 -9.49
N VAL A 196 9.47 9.09 -9.35
CA VAL A 196 8.48 9.85 -8.58
C VAL A 196 8.44 9.49 -7.10
N ILE A 197 8.50 8.19 -6.78
CA ILE A 197 8.39 7.67 -5.41
C ILE A 197 9.74 7.27 -4.86
N GLY A 198 10.53 6.51 -5.63
CA GLY A 198 11.85 6.05 -5.18
C GLY A 198 12.80 7.21 -4.89
N LEU A 199 12.79 8.23 -5.74
CA LEU A 199 13.63 9.43 -5.60
C LEU A 199 12.89 10.66 -5.05
N GLY A 200 11.57 10.56 -4.86
CA GLY A 200 10.73 11.68 -4.45
C GLY A 200 10.92 12.11 -3.00
N ASN A 201 10.62 13.37 -2.72
CA ASN A 201 10.49 13.86 -1.35
C ASN A 201 9.16 13.42 -0.72
N GLN A 202 9.01 13.66 0.58
CA GLN A 202 7.81 13.29 1.34
C GLN A 202 6.53 13.91 0.76
N SER A 203 6.62 15.12 0.21
CA SER A 203 5.50 15.84 -0.40
C SER A 203 4.86 15.09 -1.56
N ILE A 204 5.65 14.63 -2.54
CA ILE A 204 5.12 13.87 -3.68
C ILE A 204 4.67 12.46 -3.30
N ILE A 205 5.34 11.83 -2.34
CA ILE A 205 4.93 10.53 -1.83
C ILE A 205 3.56 10.63 -1.14
N HIS A 206 3.37 11.62 -0.25
CA HIS A 206 2.06 11.85 0.38
C HIS A 206 0.98 12.18 -0.66
N HIS A 207 1.30 13.04 -1.62
CA HIS A 207 0.34 13.47 -2.63
C HIS A 207 -0.15 12.32 -3.51
N THR A 208 0.77 11.45 -3.95
CA THR A 208 0.44 10.27 -4.75
C THR A 208 -0.27 9.19 -3.93
N HIS A 209 -0.03 9.11 -2.62
CA HIS A 209 -0.66 8.14 -1.72
C HIS A 209 -1.84 8.71 -0.93
N ASP A 210 -2.44 9.81 -1.39
CA ASP A 210 -3.68 10.34 -0.82
C ASP A 210 -4.79 9.27 -0.86
N ILE A 211 -5.56 9.14 0.23
CA ILE A 211 -6.65 8.17 0.32
C ILE A 211 -7.63 8.26 -0.86
N HIS A 212 -7.89 9.46 -1.39
CA HIS A 212 -8.77 9.67 -2.53
C HIS A 212 -8.20 9.09 -3.82
N VAL A 213 -6.88 9.22 -4.01
CA VAL A 213 -6.18 8.64 -5.15
C VAL A 213 -6.20 7.11 -5.05
N LEU A 214 -5.88 6.58 -3.86
CA LEU A 214 -5.77 5.15 -3.63
C LEU A 214 -7.12 4.42 -3.66
N THR A 215 -8.19 5.08 -3.20
CA THR A 215 -9.55 4.51 -3.22
C THR A 215 -10.24 4.61 -4.58
N ASP A 216 -10.07 5.69 -5.35
CA ASP A 216 -10.61 5.80 -6.73
C ASP A 216 -9.97 4.75 -7.66
N SER A 217 -8.67 4.51 -7.48
CA SER A 217 -7.91 3.51 -8.24
C SER A 217 -8.43 2.07 -8.03
N ALA A 218 -9.07 1.78 -6.89
CA ALA A 218 -9.64 0.48 -6.58
C ALA A 218 -11.06 0.25 -7.12
N VAL A 219 -11.76 1.29 -7.61
CA VAL A 219 -13.19 1.20 -7.96
C VAL A 219 -13.41 0.90 -9.45
N LYS A 220 -12.41 1.09 -10.33
CA LYS A 220 -12.57 0.95 -11.78
C LYS A 220 -11.90 -0.30 -12.34
N ARG A 221 -12.71 -1.15 -12.97
CA ARG A 221 -12.32 -2.40 -13.66
C ARG A 221 -11.30 -2.27 -14.76
N ARG A 222 -11.20 -1.12 -15.40
CA ARG A 222 -10.23 -0.94 -16.47
C ARG A 222 -8.91 -0.64 -15.80
N LEU A 223 -8.06 -1.65 -15.78
CA LEU A 223 -6.73 -1.64 -15.18
C LEU A 223 -5.77 -0.59 -15.80
N ILE A 224 -6.26 0.22 -16.73
CA ILE A 224 -5.57 1.25 -17.48
C ILE A 224 -5.83 2.65 -16.87
N ASP A 225 -6.84 2.80 -15.99
CA ASP A 225 -7.35 4.11 -15.51
C ASP A 225 -7.08 4.40 -14.02
N SER A 226 -6.08 3.78 -13.38
CA SER A 226 -5.71 4.09 -11.98
C SER A 226 -5.28 5.55 -11.83
N ARG A 227 -5.91 6.28 -10.90
CA ARG A 227 -5.51 7.66 -10.55
C ARG A 227 -4.10 7.72 -10.01
N PHE A 228 -3.69 6.70 -9.27
CA PHE A 228 -2.33 6.56 -8.76
C PHE A 228 -1.34 6.54 -9.92
N VAL A 229 -1.56 5.67 -10.91
CA VAL A 229 -0.70 5.55 -12.10
C VAL A 229 -0.71 6.84 -12.93
N GLN A 230 -1.87 7.46 -13.12
CA GLN A 230 -1.98 8.75 -13.83
C GLN A 230 -1.14 9.85 -13.17
N LEU A 231 -1.11 9.91 -11.83
CA LEU A 231 -0.26 10.86 -11.10
C LEU A 231 1.22 10.55 -11.28
N LEU A 232 1.62 9.29 -11.16
CA LEU A 232 3.00 8.88 -11.39
C LEU A 232 3.45 9.29 -12.79
N ASP A 233 2.65 8.99 -13.82
CA ASP A 233 2.98 9.33 -15.19
C ASP A 233 3.03 10.85 -15.43
N TYR A 234 2.13 11.61 -14.78
CA TYR A 234 2.11 13.07 -14.87
C TYR A 234 3.39 13.69 -14.29
N TYR A 235 3.76 13.32 -13.06
CA TYR A 235 4.94 13.88 -12.41
C TYR A 235 6.24 13.37 -13.03
N ALA A 236 6.31 12.10 -13.44
CA ALA A 236 7.48 11.56 -14.11
C ALA A 236 7.77 12.31 -15.43
N LYS A 237 6.73 12.60 -16.23
CA LYS A 237 6.87 13.41 -17.45
C LYS A 237 7.41 14.81 -17.15
N ALA A 238 6.92 15.47 -16.10
CA ALA A 238 7.42 16.78 -15.70
C ALA A 238 8.89 16.73 -15.26
N ILE A 239 9.29 15.69 -14.51
CA ILE A 239 10.68 15.46 -14.09
C ILE A 239 11.57 15.23 -15.32
N ILE A 240 11.19 14.31 -16.20
CA ILE A 240 11.93 13.98 -17.43
C ILE A 240 12.10 15.23 -18.30
N GLN A 241 11.04 16.02 -18.48
CA GLN A 241 11.10 17.27 -19.24
C GLN A 241 12.09 18.26 -18.63
N ALA A 242 12.07 18.45 -17.30
CA ALA A 242 13.01 19.34 -16.61
C ALA A 242 14.48 18.87 -16.74
N LEU A 243 14.70 17.56 -16.72
CA LEU A 243 16.03 16.97 -16.92
C LEU A 243 16.53 17.18 -18.36
N LEU A 244 15.70 16.92 -19.37
CA LEU A 244 16.03 17.12 -20.78
C LEU A 244 16.29 18.59 -21.12
N SER A 245 15.49 19.49 -20.56
CA SER A 245 15.66 20.94 -20.78
C SER A 245 16.90 21.54 -20.09
N SER A 246 17.53 20.82 -19.16
CA SER A 246 18.69 21.33 -18.42
C SER A 246 20.03 20.87 -18.98
N HIS A 247 20.23 19.56 -19.12
CA HIS A 247 21.55 18.99 -19.46
C HIS A 247 21.50 17.56 -20.00
N LEU A 248 20.42 16.79 -19.76
CA LEU A 248 20.31 15.43 -20.30
C LEU A 248 20.13 15.49 -21.81
N GLY A 249 21.12 14.97 -22.54
CA GLY A 249 21.07 14.88 -24.00
C GLY A 249 20.13 13.79 -24.52
N VAL A 250 19.67 12.89 -23.64
CA VAL A 250 18.78 11.76 -23.97
C VAL A 250 17.79 11.52 -22.83
N PRO A 251 16.60 10.94 -23.07
CA PRO A 251 15.69 10.55 -22.00
C PRO A 251 16.27 9.46 -21.08
N PRO A 252 15.86 9.41 -19.80
CA PRO A 252 16.17 8.28 -18.93
C PRO A 252 15.75 6.94 -19.56
N LEU A 253 16.59 5.92 -19.38
CA LEU A 253 16.33 4.57 -19.86
C LEU A 253 15.74 3.72 -18.73
N GLY A 254 14.51 3.27 -18.91
CA GLY A 254 13.92 2.23 -18.08
C GLY A 254 14.40 0.84 -18.50
N PHE A 255 14.70 0.00 -17.51
CA PHE A 255 15.00 -1.41 -17.66
C PHE A 255 14.18 -2.20 -16.64
N SER A 256 13.28 -3.04 -17.12
CA SER A 256 12.45 -3.85 -16.24
C SER A 256 12.39 -5.28 -16.70
N VAL A 257 12.30 -6.19 -15.72
CA VAL A 257 12.10 -7.62 -15.94
C VAL A 257 10.84 -8.08 -15.23
N VAL A 258 10.22 -9.16 -15.71
CA VAL A 258 9.16 -9.87 -15.01
C VAL A 258 9.67 -11.26 -14.63
N CYS A 259 9.57 -11.55 -13.34
CA CYS A 259 9.75 -12.88 -12.77
C CYS A 259 8.37 -13.33 -12.28
N LEU A 260 7.93 -14.51 -12.70
CA LEU A 260 6.58 -14.97 -12.41
C LEU A 260 6.51 -15.61 -11.04
N GLU A 261 7.49 -16.41 -10.62
CA GLU A 261 7.45 -17.08 -9.32
C GLU A 261 8.32 -16.39 -8.27
N PRO A 262 7.87 -16.19 -7.02
CA PRO A 262 8.65 -15.62 -5.91
C PRO A 262 10.00 -16.28 -5.64
N SER A 263 10.03 -17.59 -5.73
CA SER A 263 11.22 -18.41 -5.48
C SER A 263 12.12 -18.56 -6.69
N ASP A 264 11.69 -18.09 -7.87
CA ASP A 264 12.41 -18.30 -9.11
C ASP A 264 13.07 -17.00 -9.59
N SER A 265 14.37 -17.10 -9.87
CA SER A 265 15.16 -16.04 -10.52
C SER A 265 14.94 -15.99 -12.03
N ALA A 266 14.19 -16.93 -12.60
CA ALA A 266 13.87 -16.96 -14.03
C ALA A 266 13.18 -15.68 -14.48
N VAL A 267 13.68 -15.12 -15.58
CA VAL A 267 13.11 -13.93 -16.21
C VAL A 267 12.26 -14.36 -17.39
N HIS A 268 10.96 -14.05 -17.37
CA HIS A 268 10.03 -14.43 -18.44
C HIS A 268 9.70 -13.27 -19.39
N GLY A 269 10.25 -12.10 -19.13
CA GLY A 269 10.01 -10.92 -19.95
C GLY A 269 10.94 -9.78 -19.59
N VAL A 270 11.29 -8.98 -20.59
CA VAL A 270 12.17 -7.82 -20.44
C VAL A 270 11.63 -6.64 -21.24
N TRP A 271 11.67 -5.47 -20.62
CA TRP A 271 11.42 -4.19 -21.25
C TRP A 271 12.64 -3.27 -21.08
N ILE A 272 13.06 -2.64 -22.17
CA ILE A 272 14.11 -1.63 -22.21
C ILE A 272 13.55 -0.48 -23.05
N GLY A 273 13.33 0.70 -22.46
CA GLY A 273 12.69 1.80 -23.18
C GLY A 273 12.65 3.12 -22.41
N GLU A 274 12.19 4.18 -23.07
CA GLU A 274 12.11 5.54 -22.50
C GLU A 274 10.71 5.89 -22.01
N LYS A 275 9.69 5.26 -22.61
CA LYS A 275 8.29 5.55 -22.31
C LYS A 275 7.73 4.40 -21.50
N ASP A 276 7.42 4.65 -20.22
CA ASP A 276 6.86 3.59 -19.35
C ASP A 276 5.53 3.01 -19.91
N ALA A 277 4.85 3.76 -20.79
CA ALA A 277 3.69 3.27 -21.54
C ALA A 277 4.00 2.09 -22.50
N GLU A 278 5.24 1.93 -22.95
CA GLU A 278 5.68 0.80 -23.79
C GLU A 278 5.89 -0.47 -22.94
N ARG A 279 6.01 -0.33 -21.62
CA ARG A 279 6.08 -1.45 -20.66
C ARG A 279 4.76 -2.23 -20.55
N VAL A 280 3.68 -1.73 -21.18
CA VAL A 280 2.36 -2.36 -21.17
C VAL A 280 2.38 -3.80 -21.69
N VAL A 281 3.26 -4.16 -22.63
CA VAL A 281 3.37 -5.56 -23.08
C VAL A 281 3.83 -6.46 -21.94
N LEU A 282 4.90 -6.04 -21.25
CA LEU A 282 5.47 -6.77 -20.10
C LEU A 282 4.46 -6.88 -18.96
N THR A 283 3.71 -5.82 -18.68
CA THR A 283 2.71 -5.84 -17.62
C THR A 283 1.42 -6.55 -18.02
N SER A 284 1.06 -6.56 -19.30
CA SER A 284 -0.09 -7.34 -19.81
C SER A 284 0.18 -8.84 -19.69
N GLN A 285 1.43 -9.26 -19.90
CA GLN A 285 1.86 -10.63 -19.60
C GLN A 285 1.65 -10.95 -18.12
N LEU A 286 2.18 -10.14 -17.20
CA LEU A 286 1.96 -10.37 -15.76
C LEU A 286 0.48 -10.37 -15.40
N HIS A 287 -0.30 -9.46 -16.01
CA HIS A 287 -1.74 -9.35 -15.80
C HIS A 287 -2.49 -10.61 -16.24
N GLN A 288 -2.19 -11.15 -17.43
CA GLN A 288 -2.81 -12.37 -17.93
C GLN A 288 -2.51 -13.58 -17.06
N GLU A 289 -1.27 -13.71 -16.60
CA GLU A 289 -0.84 -14.85 -15.77
C GLU A 289 -1.40 -14.78 -14.35
N ARG A 290 -1.56 -13.57 -13.81
CA ARG A 290 -2.04 -13.38 -12.44
C ARG A 290 -3.55 -13.15 -12.36
N THR A 291 -4.27 -13.12 -13.49
CA THR A 291 -5.73 -13.01 -13.49
C THR A 291 -6.38 -14.38 -13.37
N CYS A 292 -7.12 -14.58 -12.29
CA CYS A 292 -7.93 -15.75 -12.04
C CYS A 292 -9.41 -15.39 -12.22
N ARG A 293 -10.16 -16.27 -12.89
CA ARG A 293 -11.61 -16.12 -13.00
C ARG A 293 -12.27 -16.90 -11.88
N VAL A 294 -13.15 -16.24 -11.14
CA VAL A 294 -13.92 -16.79 -10.06
C VAL A 294 -15.22 -17.33 -10.64
N GLY A 295 -15.41 -18.65 -10.56
CA GLY A 295 -16.60 -19.32 -11.10
C GLY A 295 -17.90 -18.88 -10.45
N LYS A 296 -17.86 -18.60 -9.14
CA LYS A 296 -19.02 -18.14 -8.34
C LYS A 296 -18.58 -17.18 -7.25
N PRO A 297 -19.38 -16.14 -6.92
CA PRO A 297 -19.02 -15.18 -5.89
C PRO A 297 -18.70 -15.86 -4.55
N LEU A 298 -17.54 -15.51 -3.98
CA LEU A 298 -16.99 -16.13 -2.78
C LEU A 298 -17.61 -15.57 -1.51
N ASP A 299 -17.81 -16.42 -0.51
CA ASP A 299 -18.32 -16.05 0.81
C ASP A 299 -17.35 -16.43 1.93
N PHE A 300 -16.42 -17.35 1.67
CA PHE A 300 -15.31 -17.67 2.56
C PHE A 300 -13.98 -17.60 1.81
N VAL A 301 -13.11 -16.65 2.16
CA VAL A 301 -11.82 -16.48 1.48
C VAL A 301 -10.71 -16.85 2.43
N ILE A 302 -9.83 -17.75 2.00
CA ILE A 302 -8.60 -18.09 2.71
C ILE A 302 -7.44 -17.40 2.00
N SER A 303 -6.58 -16.71 2.73
CA SER A 303 -5.37 -16.07 2.23
C SER A 303 -4.16 -16.61 2.98
N ASP A 304 -3.10 -16.91 2.24
CA ASP A 304 -1.86 -17.50 2.77
C ASP A 304 -0.65 -16.89 2.05
N PRO A 305 -0.26 -15.65 2.41
CA PRO A 305 0.92 -14.99 1.84
C PRO A 305 2.23 -15.70 2.20
N GLU A 306 3.26 -15.46 1.41
CA GLU A 306 4.65 -15.81 1.76
C GLU A 306 5.09 -15.22 3.12
N ILE A 307 6.01 -15.93 3.79
CA ILE A 307 6.66 -15.46 5.04
C ILE A 307 7.26 -14.06 4.85
N SER A 308 7.92 -13.81 3.72
CA SER A 308 8.57 -12.53 3.41
C SER A 308 7.59 -11.35 3.33
N LYS A 309 6.30 -11.63 3.12
CA LYS A 309 5.22 -10.63 3.03
C LYS A 309 4.34 -10.60 4.28
N SER A 310 4.63 -11.46 5.25
CA SER A 310 3.89 -11.67 6.50
C SER A 310 4.56 -10.99 7.69
N THR A 311 5.18 -9.82 7.47
CA THR A 311 5.99 -9.14 8.49
C THR A 311 5.18 -8.66 9.68
N ASP A 312 3.90 -8.37 9.49
CA ASP A 312 3.01 -7.88 10.53
C ASP A 312 1.53 -8.11 10.19
N LEU A 313 0.67 -7.75 11.16
CA LEU A 313 -0.79 -7.88 11.11
C LEU A 313 -1.40 -7.48 9.75
N LEU A 314 -0.93 -6.40 9.13
CA LEU A 314 -1.54 -5.82 7.93
C LEU A 314 -0.72 -6.02 6.65
N ALA A 315 0.56 -6.37 6.76
CA ALA A 315 1.43 -6.63 5.60
C ALA A 315 0.92 -7.80 4.75
N GLY A 316 0.55 -8.92 5.40
CA GLY A 316 0.05 -10.13 4.76
C GLY A 316 -1.30 -9.98 4.03
N CYS A 317 -2.05 -8.91 4.31
CA CYS A 317 -3.38 -8.66 3.76
C CYS A 317 -3.42 -8.24 2.28
N ARG A 318 -2.29 -8.26 1.56
CA ARG A 318 -2.17 -7.70 0.20
C ARG A 318 -3.08 -8.40 -0.81
N SER A 319 -3.22 -9.72 -0.74
CA SER A 319 -4.10 -10.50 -1.64
C SER A 319 -5.57 -10.22 -1.37
N LEU A 320 -5.97 -10.12 -0.10
CA LEU A 320 -7.33 -9.72 0.29
C LEU A 320 -7.67 -8.31 -0.19
N HIS A 321 -6.70 -7.40 -0.20
CA HIS A 321 -6.89 -6.05 -0.75
C HIS A 321 -7.20 -6.08 -2.24
N LEU A 322 -6.42 -6.83 -3.03
CA LEU A 322 -6.64 -6.98 -4.46
C LEU A 322 -8.03 -7.55 -4.75
N LEU A 323 -8.46 -8.54 -3.96
CA LEU A 323 -9.83 -9.06 -4.02
C LEU A 323 -10.87 -7.97 -3.71
N CYS A 324 -10.67 -7.17 -2.66
CA CYS A 324 -11.60 -6.09 -2.29
C CYS A 324 -11.72 -5.02 -3.39
N ALA A 325 -10.62 -4.75 -4.11
CA ALA A 325 -10.58 -3.86 -5.26
C ALA A 325 -11.27 -4.47 -6.50
N ALA A 326 -11.12 -5.79 -6.71
CA ALA A 326 -11.83 -6.51 -7.76
C ALA A 326 -13.36 -6.60 -7.55
N ASP A 327 -13.81 -6.55 -6.29
CA ASP A 327 -15.23 -6.66 -5.93
C ASP A 327 -16.07 -5.44 -6.34
N HIS A 328 -16.80 -5.59 -7.46
CA HIS A 328 -17.63 -4.54 -8.04
C HIS A 328 -19.13 -4.89 -7.99
N PRO A 329 -20.06 -3.92 -7.77
CA PRO A 329 -21.50 -4.20 -7.68
C PRO A 329 -22.09 -4.91 -8.90
N ARG A 330 -21.66 -4.54 -10.11
CA ARG A 330 -22.21 -5.11 -11.36
C ARG A 330 -21.75 -6.53 -11.66
N HIS A 331 -20.56 -6.91 -11.22
CA HIS A 331 -20.15 -8.31 -11.31
C HIS A 331 -19.23 -8.57 -10.12
N PRO A 332 -19.79 -9.14 -9.05
CA PRO A 332 -19.11 -9.26 -7.78
C PRO A 332 -18.23 -10.51 -7.77
N VAL A 333 -17.05 -10.40 -7.15
CA VAL A 333 -16.24 -11.58 -6.79
C VAL A 333 -16.60 -12.07 -5.38
N LEU A 334 -17.27 -11.24 -4.57
CA LEU A 334 -17.79 -11.61 -3.25
C LEU A 334 -19.31 -11.75 -3.26
N SER A 335 -19.84 -12.77 -2.61
CA SER A 335 -21.27 -13.04 -2.53
C SER A 335 -22.02 -11.89 -1.85
N ARG A 336 -22.92 -11.22 -2.59
CA ARG A 336 -23.82 -10.19 -2.05
C ARG A 336 -25.02 -10.77 -1.31
N SER A 337 -25.31 -12.04 -1.58
CA SER A 337 -26.45 -12.76 -0.99
C SER A 337 -26.10 -13.42 0.34
N SER A 338 -24.81 -13.50 0.70
CA SER A 338 -24.39 -14.05 1.98
C SER A 338 -24.63 -13.03 3.09
N PRO A 339 -25.29 -13.40 4.20
CA PRO A 339 -25.38 -12.56 5.38
C PRO A 339 -24.02 -12.43 6.10
N LEU A 340 -23.07 -13.31 5.78
CA LEU A 340 -21.75 -13.41 6.40
C LEU A 340 -20.69 -13.68 5.34
N ARG A 341 -19.77 -12.75 5.11
CA ARG A 341 -18.54 -12.99 4.38
C ARG A 341 -17.39 -13.08 5.36
N THR A 342 -16.60 -14.14 5.25
CA THR A 342 -15.46 -14.40 6.11
C THR A 342 -14.17 -14.39 5.32
N ALA A 343 -13.17 -13.67 5.79
CA ALA A 343 -11.79 -13.82 5.36
C ALA A 343 -10.99 -14.49 6.47
N PHE A 344 -10.21 -15.51 6.13
CA PHE A 344 -9.30 -16.22 7.02
C PHE A 344 -7.88 -16.05 6.48
N LEU A 345 -6.97 -15.51 7.29
CA LEU A 345 -5.60 -15.20 6.89
C LEU A 345 -4.62 -16.00 7.75
N PHE A 346 -3.78 -16.82 7.14
CA PHE A 346 -2.57 -17.30 7.78
C PHE A 346 -1.49 -16.20 7.70
N ASN A 347 -0.94 -15.77 8.83
CA ASN A 347 0.04 -14.67 8.87
C ASN A 347 1.04 -14.91 10.00
N THR A 348 2.34 -14.99 9.71
CA THR A 348 3.35 -15.24 10.75
C THR A 348 3.47 -14.05 11.70
N CYS A 349 3.65 -12.84 11.17
CA CYS A 349 3.84 -11.60 11.93
C CYS A 349 5.09 -11.64 12.83
N HIS A 350 6.24 -12.14 12.38
CA HIS A 350 7.43 -12.31 13.24
C HIS A 350 8.43 -11.15 13.21
N GLU A 351 8.15 -10.05 12.50
CA GLU A 351 9.09 -8.93 12.41
C GLU A 351 9.11 -8.12 13.71
N VAL A 352 10.14 -8.34 14.53
CA VAL A 352 10.34 -7.65 15.81
C VAL A 352 10.41 -6.14 15.64
N ALA A 353 11.05 -5.66 14.56
CA ALA A 353 11.13 -4.23 14.27
C ALA A 353 9.77 -3.57 14.04
N ASN A 354 8.73 -4.35 13.75
CA ASN A 354 7.35 -3.91 13.56
C ASN A 354 6.52 -4.06 14.85
N ALA A 355 7.08 -3.60 15.99
CA ALA A 355 6.44 -3.70 17.30
C ALA A 355 5.95 -5.14 17.57
N ASP A 356 6.88 -6.09 17.51
CA ASP A 356 6.64 -7.52 17.71
C ASP A 356 5.54 -8.08 16.78
N GLY A 357 5.57 -7.68 15.50
CA GLY A 357 4.63 -8.15 14.48
C GLY A 357 3.28 -7.43 14.42
N ILE A 358 3.01 -6.45 15.27
CA ILE A 358 1.75 -5.69 15.22
C ILE A 358 1.72 -4.77 13.99
N GLY A 359 2.84 -4.14 13.67
CA GLY A 359 3.00 -3.23 12.55
C GLY A 359 4.08 -2.18 12.83
N ASN A 360 4.61 -1.59 11.76
CA ASN A 360 5.53 -0.46 11.91
C ASN A 360 4.87 0.67 12.74
N ARG A 361 5.68 1.62 13.23
CA ARG A 361 5.21 2.71 14.11
C ARG A 361 3.96 3.43 13.58
N GLY A 362 3.88 3.65 12.26
CA GLY A 362 2.72 4.27 11.62
C GLY A 362 1.49 3.36 11.65
N THR A 363 1.63 2.10 11.25
CA THR A 363 0.56 1.10 11.26
C THR A 363 -0.03 0.94 12.66
N LYS A 364 0.81 0.68 13.67
CA LYS A 364 0.33 0.50 15.05
C LYS A 364 -0.45 1.73 15.52
N ARG A 365 0.06 2.94 15.26
CA ARG A 365 -0.63 4.18 15.64
C ARG A 365 -2.01 4.30 15.01
N HIS A 366 -2.16 3.98 13.73
CA HIS A 366 -3.47 4.02 13.07
C HIS A 366 -4.44 2.97 13.62
N LEU A 367 -3.92 1.80 14.05
CA LEU A 367 -4.70 0.77 14.74
C LEU A 367 -5.08 1.19 16.18
N ASP A 368 -4.19 1.90 16.89
CA ASP A 368 -4.50 2.43 18.22
C ASP A 368 -5.66 3.45 18.14
N VAL A 369 -5.72 4.29 17.10
CA VAL A 369 -6.87 5.19 16.85
C VAL A 369 -8.14 4.41 16.49
N LEU A 370 -8.03 3.27 15.81
CA LEU A 370 -9.18 2.38 15.59
C LEU A 370 -9.69 1.83 16.93
N ALA A 371 -8.80 1.41 17.83
CA ALA A 371 -9.17 0.97 19.18
C ALA A 371 -9.89 2.09 19.95
N GLU A 372 -9.44 3.34 19.87
CA GLU A 372 -10.15 4.49 20.45
C GLU A 372 -11.56 4.68 19.85
N CYS A 373 -11.72 4.50 18.53
CA CYS A 373 -13.03 4.58 17.87
C CYS A 373 -13.99 3.49 18.39
N ILE A 374 -13.48 2.28 18.61
CA ILE A 374 -14.24 1.15 19.15
C ILE A 374 -14.64 1.44 20.58
N GLN A 375 -13.69 1.83 21.44
CA GLN A 375 -13.96 2.12 22.85
C GLN A 375 -15.03 3.21 23.01
N ALA A 376 -14.96 4.26 22.19
CA ALA A 376 -15.99 5.31 22.16
C ALA A 376 -17.38 4.75 21.81
N GLU A 377 -17.47 3.81 20.88
CA GLU A 377 -18.73 3.19 20.48
C GLU A 377 -19.25 2.17 21.51
N LEU A 378 -18.35 1.39 22.14
CA LEU A 378 -18.70 0.47 23.22
C LEU A 378 -19.31 1.20 24.41
N MET A 379 -18.78 2.38 24.78
CA MET A 379 -19.36 3.23 25.82
C MET A 379 -20.76 3.74 25.49
N LEU A 380 -21.15 3.80 24.22
CA LEU A 380 -22.51 4.13 23.80
C LEU A 380 -23.41 2.88 23.85
N LEU A 381 -22.89 1.73 23.40
CA LEU A 381 -23.62 0.46 23.40
C LEU A 381 -23.95 -0.01 24.83
N THR A 382 -23.06 0.15 25.80
CA THR A 382 -23.31 -0.22 27.20
C THR A 382 -24.45 0.56 27.85
N LYS A 383 -24.81 1.73 27.30
CA LYS A 383 -25.91 2.58 27.77
C LYS A 383 -27.25 2.26 27.12
N GLN A 384 -27.28 1.43 26.07
CA GLN A 384 -28.49 1.11 25.33
C GLN A 384 -29.11 -0.21 25.86
N PRO A 385 -30.40 -0.23 26.21
CA PRO A 385 -31.08 -1.48 26.56
C PRO A 385 -31.31 -2.33 25.31
N GLY A 386 -30.78 -3.57 25.29
CA GLY A 386 -31.03 -4.56 24.24
C GLY A 386 -30.17 -4.37 22.98
N CYS A 387 -29.09 -5.14 22.84
CA CYS A 387 -28.15 -5.00 21.73
C CYS A 387 -28.59 -5.80 20.47
N THR A 388 -29.41 -5.23 19.59
CA THR A 388 -29.84 -5.96 18.38
C THR A 388 -28.72 -6.12 17.34
N ALA A 389 -28.79 -7.15 16.49
CA ALA A 389 -27.88 -7.32 15.35
C ALA A 389 -27.86 -6.08 14.42
N ARG A 390 -29.01 -5.41 14.27
CA ARG A 390 -29.13 -4.13 13.54
C ARG A 390 -28.31 -3.03 14.21
N LEU A 391 -28.40 -2.89 15.53
CA LEU A 391 -27.63 -1.92 16.30
C LEU A 391 -26.13 -2.19 16.18
N MET A 392 -25.69 -3.45 16.32
CA MET A 392 -24.30 -3.85 16.13
C MET A 392 -23.76 -3.47 14.75
N LYS A 393 -24.54 -3.75 13.70
CA LYS A 393 -24.18 -3.36 12.32
C LYS A 393 -24.07 -1.83 12.17
N GLN A 394 -24.99 -1.07 12.77
CA GLN A 394 -24.94 0.40 12.75
C GLN A 394 -23.72 0.94 13.51
N SER A 395 -23.43 0.40 14.69
CA SER A 395 -22.27 0.76 15.51
C SER A 395 -20.96 0.46 14.79
N ARG A 396 -20.84 -0.71 14.18
CA ARG A 396 -19.70 -1.08 13.33
C ARG A 396 -19.50 -0.07 12.21
N ASN A 397 -20.57 0.29 11.49
CA ASN A 397 -20.50 1.28 10.42
C ASN A 397 -20.08 2.67 10.92
N ARG A 398 -20.53 3.09 12.11
CA ARG A 398 -20.08 4.34 12.75
C ARG A 398 -18.59 4.31 13.06
N VAL A 399 -18.08 3.22 13.65
CA VAL A 399 -16.64 3.05 13.92
C VAL A 399 -15.82 3.13 12.64
N LEU A 400 -16.17 2.35 11.62
CA LEU A 400 -15.45 2.37 10.34
C LEU A 400 -15.52 3.73 9.64
N THR A 401 -16.64 4.45 9.76
CA THR A 401 -16.78 5.80 9.20
C THR A 401 -15.90 6.81 9.93
N ARG A 402 -15.88 6.79 11.27
CA ARG A 402 -14.99 7.66 12.08
C ARG A 402 -13.53 7.38 11.75
N TRP A 403 -13.15 6.10 11.66
CA TRP A 403 -11.79 5.70 11.33
C TRP A 403 -11.40 6.09 9.89
N TYR A 404 -12.30 5.96 8.92
CA TYR A 404 -12.11 6.49 7.57
C TYR A 404 -11.89 8.01 7.56
N CYS A 405 -12.70 8.77 8.29
CA CYS A 405 -12.52 10.21 8.43
C CYS A 405 -11.16 10.56 9.05
N TYR A 406 -10.71 9.79 10.03
CA TYR A 406 -9.37 9.93 10.59
C TYR A 406 -8.27 9.66 9.55
N LEU A 407 -8.30 8.51 8.88
CA LEU A 407 -7.32 8.15 7.85
C LEU A 407 -7.27 9.19 6.73
N ARG A 408 -8.44 9.70 6.31
CA ARG A 408 -8.55 10.79 5.35
C ARG A 408 -7.92 12.07 5.85
N LEU A 409 -8.20 12.48 7.09
CA LEU A 409 -7.57 13.67 7.66
C LEU A 409 -6.05 13.52 7.66
N MET A 410 -5.52 12.35 8.06
CA MET A 410 -4.07 12.10 8.07
C MET A 410 -3.45 12.09 6.67
N SER A 411 -4.20 11.70 5.62
CA SER A 411 -3.69 11.74 4.24
C SER A 411 -3.61 13.16 3.70
N ILE A 412 -4.47 14.08 4.15
CA ILE A 412 -4.54 15.46 3.65
C ILE A 412 -4.11 16.51 4.67
N GLN A 413 -3.56 16.13 5.82
CA GLN A 413 -3.45 17.02 6.98
C GLN A 413 -2.71 18.32 6.67
N ASP A 414 -1.60 18.25 5.92
CA ASP A 414 -0.76 19.42 5.66
C ASP A 414 -1.48 20.42 4.75
N ASP A 415 -2.07 19.93 3.66
CA ASP A 415 -2.87 20.74 2.74
C ASP A 415 -4.14 21.27 3.42
N PHE A 416 -4.76 20.48 4.30
CA PHE A 416 -5.93 20.86 5.08
C PHE A 416 -5.63 22.01 6.05
N LEU A 417 -4.58 21.90 6.86
CA LEU A 417 -4.18 22.92 7.83
C LEU A 417 -3.65 24.18 7.13
N LEU A 418 -2.87 24.03 6.07
CA LEU A 418 -2.41 25.16 5.25
C LEU A 418 -3.60 25.90 4.62
N SER A 419 -4.59 25.16 4.10
CA SER A 419 -5.81 25.78 3.56
C SER A 419 -6.60 26.51 4.64
N LEU A 420 -6.71 25.97 5.86
CA LEU A 420 -7.40 26.65 6.95
C LEU A 420 -6.70 27.93 7.37
N SER A 421 -5.36 27.89 7.52
CA SER A 421 -4.55 29.06 7.85
C SER A 421 -4.67 30.17 6.79
N LYS A 422 -4.57 29.83 5.49
CA LYS A 422 -4.76 30.79 4.39
C LYS A 422 -6.16 31.40 4.36
N LEU A 423 -7.20 30.58 4.59
CA LEU A 423 -8.58 31.09 4.64
C LEU A 423 -8.78 32.04 5.83
N ALA A 424 -8.24 31.70 7.00
CA ALA A 424 -8.30 32.57 8.16
C ALA A 424 -7.57 33.90 7.92
N GLN A 425 -6.42 33.88 7.26
CA GLN A 425 -5.68 35.10 6.86
C GLN A 425 -6.47 35.95 5.88
N HIS A 426 -7.10 35.33 4.89
CA HIS A 426 -7.95 36.04 3.95
C HIS A 426 -9.14 36.71 4.64
N VAL A 427 -9.85 36.00 5.52
CA VAL A 427 -10.98 36.58 6.27
C VAL A 427 -10.52 37.72 7.17
N GLN A 428 -9.37 37.57 7.84
CA GLN A 428 -8.78 38.64 8.66
C GLN A 428 -8.49 39.90 7.83
N SER A 429 -8.04 39.74 6.58
CA SER A 429 -7.77 40.87 5.66
C SER A 429 -9.04 41.57 5.13
N LEU A 430 -10.19 40.87 5.10
CA LEU A 430 -11.44 41.40 4.56
C LEU A 430 -12.27 42.22 5.58
N GLY A 431 -11.99 42.10 6.88
CA GLY A 431 -12.79 42.71 7.95
C GLY A 431 -14.07 41.93 8.27
N THR A 432 -14.51 41.93 9.53
CA THR A 432 -15.51 41.00 10.07
C THR A 432 -16.96 41.22 9.62
N ALA A 433 -17.29 42.34 8.96
CA ALA A 433 -18.66 42.72 8.60
C ALA A 433 -19.07 42.39 7.14
N ASN A 434 -18.22 41.70 6.37
CA ASN A 434 -18.50 41.38 4.97
C ASN A 434 -19.27 40.05 4.84
N ASN A 435 -20.33 39.99 4.02
CA ASN A 435 -21.07 38.77 3.70
C ASN A 435 -20.16 37.63 3.20
N GLN A 436 -19.07 37.96 2.52
CA GLN A 436 -18.06 36.99 2.10
C GLN A 436 -17.38 36.30 3.30
N CYS A 437 -17.16 37.00 4.41
CA CYS A 437 -16.58 36.43 5.64
C CYS A 437 -17.50 35.38 6.26
N ILE A 438 -18.82 35.63 6.27
CA ILE A 438 -19.82 34.66 6.74
C ILE A 438 -19.81 33.40 5.88
N GLU A 439 -19.70 33.55 4.55
CA GLU A 439 -19.65 32.41 3.64
C GLU A 439 -18.37 31.57 3.83
N VAL A 440 -17.21 32.23 3.99
CA VAL A 440 -15.94 31.54 4.28
C VAL A 440 -15.99 30.85 5.63
N GLN A 441 -16.53 31.49 6.67
CA GLN A 441 -16.73 30.89 8.00
C GLN A 441 -17.59 29.63 7.91
N LYS A 442 -18.73 29.68 7.21
CA LYS A 442 -19.58 28.50 6.96
C LYS A 442 -18.82 27.40 6.22
N LYS A 443 -18.06 27.74 5.18
CA LYS A 443 -17.22 26.76 4.44
C LYS A 443 -16.17 26.11 5.34
N MET A 444 -15.47 26.87 6.18
CA MET A 444 -14.47 26.35 7.12
C MET A 444 -15.12 25.45 8.18
N TYR A 445 -16.22 25.89 8.79
CA TYR A 445 -16.96 25.10 9.76
C TYR A 445 -17.43 23.77 9.15
N MET A 446 -18.02 23.81 7.95
CA MET A 446 -18.47 22.59 7.25
C MET A 446 -17.33 21.65 6.92
N ARG A 447 -16.12 22.17 6.63
CA ARG A 447 -14.92 21.34 6.42
C ARG A 447 -14.46 20.67 7.72
N LEU A 448 -14.38 21.41 8.82
CA LEU A 448 -13.99 20.90 10.13
C LEU A 448 -15.01 19.91 10.70
N ASN A 449 -16.31 20.18 10.53
CA ASN A 449 -17.41 19.35 11.03
C ASN A 449 -17.38 17.91 10.46
N ARG A 450 -16.75 17.68 9.30
CA ARG A 450 -16.53 16.31 8.76
C ARG A 450 -15.65 15.43 9.64
N TYR A 451 -14.83 16.05 10.50
CA TYR A 451 -13.81 15.39 11.31
C TYR A 451 -14.07 15.53 12.82
N LYS A 452 -15.20 16.12 13.24
CA LYS A 452 -15.49 16.41 14.65
C LYS A 452 -15.58 15.17 15.55
N ASP A 453 -15.95 14.04 14.95
CA ASP A 453 -16.22 12.77 15.64
C ASP A 453 -14.98 11.86 15.69
N ILE A 454 -13.81 12.34 15.24
CA ILE A 454 -12.53 11.65 15.47
C ILE A 454 -12.25 11.62 16.99
N PRO A 455 -11.80 10.49 17.56
CA PRO A 455 -11.48 10.42 18.98
C PRO A 455 -10.16 11.13 19.35
N GLY A 456 -9.85 11.12 20.64
CA GLY A 456 -8.54 11.51 21.16
C GLY A 456 -8.16 12.98 20.96
N ILE A 457 -6.85 13.23 20.84
CA ILE A 457 -6.25 14.57 20.73
C ILE A 457 -6.69 15.27 19.44
N LEU A 458 -6.80 14.53 18.33
CA LEU A 458 -7.13 15.11 17.03
C LEU A 458 -8.56 15.64 16.99
N GLY A 459 -9.52 14.88 17.54
CA GLY A 459 -10.89 15.36 17.70
C GLY A 459 -10.99 16.63 18.55
N ARG A 460 -10.20 16.72 19.63
CA ARG A 460 -10.15 17.92 20.47
C ARG A 460 -9.63 19.14 19.71
N ARG A 461 -8.56 18.98 18.92
CA ARG A 461 -8.02 20.06 18.06
C ARG A 461 -9.03 20.49 16.99
N ILE A 462 -9.70 19.54 16.33
CA ILE A 462 -10.77 19.88 15.38
C ILE A 462 -11.88 20.69 16.04
N ARG A 463 -12.34 20.29 17.24
CA ARG A 463 -13.38 21.02 17.98
C ARG A 463 -12.90 22.39 18.47
N SER A 464 -11.64 22.53 18.86
CA SER A 464 -11.01 23.81 19.20
C SER A 464 -11.00 24.76 18.00
N LEU A 465 -10.49 24.31 16.85
CA LEU A 465 -10.56 25.07 15.60
C LEU A 465 -11.98 25.45 15.21
N MET A 466 -12.97 24.56 15.41
CA MET A 466 -14.38 24.86 15.17
C MET A 466 -14.89 25.96 16.10
N ALA A 467 -14.55 25.92 17.38
CA ALA A 467 -14.92 26.94 18.35
C ALA A 467 -14.31 28.31 17.99
N HIS A 468 -13.02 28.35 17.62
CA HIS A 468 -12.36 29.57 17.15
C HIS A 468 -12.98 30.11 15.85
N CYS A 469 -13.32 29.23 14.90
CA CYS A 469 -14.05 29.62 13.69
C CYS A 469 -15.42 30.21 14.02
N MET A 470 -16.15 29.65 14.98
CA MET A 470 -17.47 30.17 15.36
C MET A 470 -17.40 31.51 16.09
N ALA A 471 -16.38 31.70 16.91
CA ALA A 471 -16.09 32.96 17.58
C ALA A 471 -15.45 34.03 16.67
N ALA A 472 -15.27 33.74 15.37
CA ALA A 472 -14.54 34.59 14.42
C ALA A 472 -13.12 34.99 14.89
N ASN A 473 -12.47 34.13 15.69
CA ASN A 473 -11.11 34.35 16.18
C ASN A 473 -10.08 33.79 15.19
N TRP A 474 -9.88 34.51 14.09
CA TRP A 474 -9.04 34.06 12.97
C TRP A 474 -7.55 33.93 13.31
N SER A 475 -7.05 34.75 14.24
CA SER A 475 -5.67 34.64 14.73
C SER A 475 -5.45 33.31 15.46
N ALA A 476 -6.38 32.91 16.34
CA ALA A 476 -6.30 31.63 17.01
C ALA A 476 -6.38 30.44 16.03
N VAL A 477 -7.23 30.53 14.99
CA VAL A 477 -7.28 29.50 13.93
C VAL A 477 -5.94 29.36 13.21
N GLN A 478 -5.29 30.47 12.85
CA GLN A 478 -3.98 30.45 12.20
C GLN A 478 -2.91 29.83 13.10
N HIS A 479 -2.85 30.28 14.36
CA HIS A 479 -1.86 29.82 15.32
C HIS A 479 -2.02 28.32 15.58
N GLU A 480 -3.24 27.86 15.92
CA GLU A 480 -3.49 26.44 16.17
C GLU A 480 -3.24 25.58 14.93
N ALA A 481 -3.61 26.04 13.72
CA ALA A 481 -3.33 25.30 12.49
C ALA A 481 -1.83 25.19 12.20
N SER A 482 -1.06 26.26 12.46
CA SER A 482 0.40 26.29 12.30
C SER A 482 1.09 25.38 13.31
N ASP A 483 0.73 25.48 14.59
CA ASP A 483 1.25 24.66 15.68
C ASP A 483 0.92 23.18 15.46
N TRP A 484 -0.29 22.89 14.97
CA TRP A 484 -0.67 21.55 14.62
C TRP A 484 0.21 21.00 13.48
N ARG A 485 0.43 21.78 12.42
CA ARG A 485 1.29 21.38 11.31
C ARG A 485 2.73 21.08 11.75
N GLY A 486 3.28 21.88 12.67
CA GLY A 486 4.63 21.65 13.22
C GLY A 486 4.74 20.39 14.10
N SER A 487 3.66 20.02 14.81
CA SER A 487 3.67 18.92 15.78
C SER A 487 3.40 17.52 15.21
N LEU A 488 2.94 17.39 13.95
CA LEU A 488 2.55 16.09 13.39
C LEU A 488 3.30 15.59 12.14
N SER A 489 4.43 16.17 11.73
CA SER A 489 5.20 15.67 10.58
C SER A 489 5.58 14.18 10.71
N ALA A 490 5.76 13.70 11.95
CA ALA A 490 6.04 12.30 12.27
C ALA A 490 4.82 11.35 12.19
N TYR A 491 3.61 11.84 11.92
CA TYR A 491 2.36 11.06 12.02
C TYR A 491 1.52 11.06 10.73
N ALA A 492 2.16 11.32 9.61
CA ALA A 492 1.50 11.32 8.31
C ALA A 492 0.99 9.93 7.91
N PHE A 493 0.09 9.92 6.93
CA PHE A 493 -0.51 8.70 6.38
C PHE A 493 0.55 7.69 5.88
N ALA A 494 1.61 8.13 5.18
CA ALA A 494 2.80 7.32 4.84
C ALA A 494 2.51 5.83 4.48
N GLU A 495 3.43 4.91 4.77
CA GLU A 495 3.22 3.47 4.56
C GLU A 495 2.20 2.89 5.56
N GLY A 496 2.27 3.33 6.82
CA GLY A 496 1.43 2.81 7.88
C GLY A 496 -0.07 3.00 7.62
N GLY A 497 -0.44 4.17 7.09
CA GLY A 497 -1.79 4.55 6.72
C GLY A 497 -2.29 3.85 5.46
N GLN A 498 -1.40 3.50 4.51
CA GLN A 498 -1.77 2.63 3.39
C GLN A 498 -2.17 1.23 3.87
N ARG A 499 -1.40 0.67 4.82
CA ARG A 499 -1.73 -0.61 5.46
C ARG A 499 -3.02 -0.50 6.28
N ALA A 500 -3.25 0.60 6.99
CA ALA A 500 -4.50 0.85 7.69
C ALA A 500 -5.71 0.98 6.73
N LEU A 501 -5.56 1.70 5.61
CA LEU A 501 -6.58 1.82 4.57
C LEU A 501 -6.93 0.44 3.98
N ARG A 502 -5.91 -0.38 3.71
CA ARG A 502 -6.11 -1.76 3.28
C ARG A 502 -7.01 -2.52 4.25
N PHE A 503 -6.73 -2.40 5.55
CA PHE A 503 -7.51 -3.06 6.58
C PHE A 503 -8.95 -2.53 6.64
N LEU A 504 -9.15 -1.20 6.55
CA LEU A 504 -10.47 -0.61 6.43
C LEU A 504 -11.27 -1.21 5.25
N LEU A 505 -10.65 -1.33 4.07
CA LEU A 505 -11.32 -1.91 2.89
C LEU A 505 -11.74 -3.37 3.13
N ILE A 506 -10.88 -4.17 3.78
CA ILE A 506 -11.19 -5.55 4.17
C ILE A 506 -12.39 -5.57 5.13
N LEU A 507 -12.38 -4.75 6.18
CA LEU A 507 -13.51 -4.67 7.13
C LEU A 507 -14.80 -4.16 6.46
N GLN A 508 -14.73 -3.34 5.43
CA GLN A 508 -15.93 -2.94 4.67
C GLN A 508 -16.49 -4.06 3.80
N ARG A 509 -15.67 -5.04 3.41
CA ARG A 509 -16.06 -6.14 2.51
C ARG A 509 -16.36 -7.45 3.23
N PHE A 510 -15.78 -7.68 4.40
CA PHE A 510 -15.98 -8.88 5.18
C PHE A 510 -16.64 -8.56 6.52
N GLU A 511 -17.69 -9.31 6.85
CA GLU A 511 -18.33 -9.29 8.15
C GLU A 511 -17.45 -9.96 9.22
N ARG A 512 -16.60 -10.91 8.81
CA ARG A 512 -15.61 -11.56 9.68
C ARG A 512 -14.23 -11.60 9.05
N PHE A 513 -13.22 -11.29 9.83
CA PHE A 513 -11.82 -11.39 9.48
C PHE A 513 -11.04 -12.09 10.60
N VAL A 514 -10.51 -13.27 10.28
CA VAL A 514 -9.80 -14.14 11.21
C VAL A 514 -8.34 -14.16 10.81
N ILE A 515 -7.45 -13.94 11.77
CA ILE A 515 -6.00 -13.98 11.57
C ILE A 515 -5.45 -15.13 12.40
N ALA A 516 -4.87 -16.13 11.73
CA ALA A 516 -4.18 -17.24 12.34
C ALA A 516 -2.68 -16.99 12.38
N THR A 517 -2.11 -16.93 13.59
CA THR A 517 -0.71 -16.64 13.85
C THR A 517 -0.26 -17.39 15.10
N ASP A 518 1.02 -17.72 15.18
CA ASP A 518 1.69 -18.24 16.37
C ASP A 518 2.35 -17.12 17.22
N ASN A 519 2.22 -15.85 16.82
CA ASN A 519 2.76 -14.73 17.58
C ASN A 519 1.81 -14.28 18.72
N PRO A 520 2.18 -14.47 20.02
CA PRO A 520 1.35 -14.08 21.16
C PRO A 520 1.05 -12.58 21.24
N ALA A 521 2.01 -11.72 20.90
CA ALA A 521 1.84 -10.27 21.00
C ALA A 521 0.74 -9.80 20.03
N VAL A 522 0.70 -10.39 18.84
CA VAL A 522 -0.33 -10.11 17.84
C VAL A 522 -1.69 -10.63 18.28
N ILE A 523 -1.77 -11.85 18.83
CA ILE A 523 -3.02 -12.38 19.39
C ILE A 523 -3.56 -11.43 20.47
N ALA A 524 -2.76 -11.11 21.49
CA ALA A 524 -3.18 -10.21 22.57
C ALA A 524 -3.62 -8.82 22.03
N TYR A 525 -2.92 -8.29 21.03
CA TYR A 525 -3.29 -7.03 20.39
C TYR A 525 -4.63 -7.11 19.66
N ILE A 526 -4.91 -8.20 18.94
CA ILE A 526 -6.21 -8.42 18.29
C ILE A 526 -7.34 -8.50 19.33
N GLU A 527 -7.11 -9.19 20.45
CA GLU A 527 -8.09 -9.30 21.54
C GLU A 527 -8.40 -7.94 22.18
N MET A 528 -7.37 -7.10 22.36
CA MET A 528 -7.54 -5.72 22.81
C MET A 528 -8.32 -4.88 21.77
N LEU A 529 -8.00 -5.04 20.49
CA LEU A 529 -8.64 -4.29 19.40
C LEU A 529 -10.10 -4.71 19.20
N SER A 530 -10.43 -5.97 19.43
CA SER A 530 -11.74 -6.57 19.16
C SER A 530 -12.24 -7.33 20.39
N PRO A 531 -12.59 -6.61 21.47
CA PRO A 531 -12.96 -7.23 22.74
C PRO A 531 -14.26 -8.01 22.61
N ASP A 532 -14.38 -9.07 23.41
CA ASP A 532 -15.57 -9.88 23.48
C ASP A 532 -16.71 -9.14 24.18
N LEU A 533 -17.85 -9.09 23.52
CA LEU A 533 -19.04 -8.34 23.90
C LEU A 533 -20.11 -9.22 24.54
N ARG A 534 -19.82 -10.50 24.83
CA ARG A 534 -20.71 -11.37 25.61
C ARG A 534 -21.06 -10.79 26.99
N CYS A 535 -20.23 -9.89 27.52
CA CYS A 535 -20.51 -9.17 28.76
C CYS A 535 -21.61 -8.10 28.61
N LEU A 536 -21.92 -7.66 27.39
CA LEU A 536 -23.06 -6.77 27.14
C LEU A 536 -24.34 -7.61 27.22
N LYS A 537 -25.31 -7.16 28.04
CA LYS A 537 -26.57 -7.89 28.32
C LYS A 537 -27.15 -8.53 27.04
N SER A 538 -27.24 -9.86 27.10
CA SER A 538 -27.52 -10.76 25.97
C SER A 538 -28.74 -10.30 25.16
N PRO A 539 -28.60 -10.10 23.84
CA PRO A 539 -29.72 -9.91 22.94
C PRO A 539 -30.54 -11.20 22.75
N ALA A 540 -31.84 -11.11 22.49
CA ALA A 540 -32.67 -12.30 22.19
C ALA A 540 -32.14 -13.15 21.01
N TRP A 541 -31.46 -12.56 20.02
CA TRP A 541 -30.84 -13.31 18.90
C TRP A 541 -29.59 -14.10 19.31
N PHE A 542 -29.05 -13.87 20.51
CA PHE A 542 -27.91 -14.59 21.07
C PHE A 542 -28.31 -15.96 21.63
N GLU A 543 -29.57 -16.13 22.05
CA GLU A 543 -30.11 -17.43 22.48
C GLU A 543 -30.21 -18.43 21.31
N GLU A 544 -30.11 -17.96 20.07
CA GLU A 544 -30.08 -18.79 18.86
C GLU A 544 -28.67 -19.24 18.46
N LEU A 545 -27.61 -18.68 19.08
CA LEU A 545 -26.25 -19.11 18.84
C LEU A 545 -25.91 -20.34 19.69
N PRO A 546 -25.06 -21.27 19.20
CA PRO A 546 -24.59 -22.36 20.03
C PRO A 546 -23.89 -21.83 21.29
N PRO A 547 -23.98 -22.54 22.44
CA PRO A 547 -23.47 -22.06 23.73
C PRO A 547 -21.97 -21.75 23.74
N ASP A 548 -21.20 -22.43 22.88
CA ASP A 548 -19.80 -22.11 22.58
C ASP A 548 -19.65 -21.78 21.09
N PRO A 549 -19.96 -20.54 20.67
CA PRO A 549 -19.73 -20.17 19.30
C PRO A 549 -18.20 -20.12 19.06
N PRO A 550 -17.68 -20.79 18.02
CA PRO A 550 -16.25 -20.75 17.67
C PRO A 550 -15.71 -19.34 17.34
N PHE A 551 -16.58 -18.32 17.28
CA PHE A 551 -16.20 -16.92 17.14
C PHE A 551 -16.65 -16.09 18.34
N ARG A 552 -15.81 -15.13 18.72
CA ARG A 552 -16.17 -14.12 19.71
C ARG A 552 -17.26 -13.19 19.16
N LEU A 553 -18.11 -12.72 20.06
CA LEU A 553 -19.03 -11.63 19.74
C LEU A 553 -18.24 -10.34 19.82
N ASP A 554 -17.99 -9.68 18.70
CA ASP A 554 -17.17 -8.48 18.68
C ASP A 554 -17.74 -7.45 17.69
N LEU A 555 -17.34 -6.17 17.86
CA LEU A 555 -17.92 -5.07 17.10
C LEU A 555 -17.40 -5.01 15.65
N LEU A 556 -16.12 -5.35 15.43
CA LEU A 556 -15.47 -5.18 14.13
C LEU A 556 -15.66 -6.37 13.20
N GLY A 557 -15.94 -7.54 13.76
CA GLY A 557 -15.80 -8.84 13.14
C GLY A 557 -14.35 -9.36 13.09
N VAL A 558 -13.45 -8.96 14.00
CA VAL A 558 -12.02 -9.33 13.93
C VAL A 558 -11.65 -10.29 15.04
N SER A 559 -10.95 -11.38 14.72
CA SER A 559 -10.51 -12.37 15.70
C SER A 559 -9.13 -12.93 15.39
N GLY A 560 -8.40 -13.29 16.45
CA GLY A 560 -7.11 -13.96 16.38
C GLY A 560 -7.26 -15.45 16.70
N VAL A 561 -6.52 -16.29 15.98
CA VAL A 561 -6.41 -17.72 16.24
C VAL A 561 -4.94 -18.04 16.56
N ASP A 562 -4.70 -18.49 17.78
CA ASP A 562 -3.38 -18.85 18.27
C ASP A 562 -2.97 -20.25 17.77
N LEU A 563 -2.06 -20.28 16.80
CA LEU A 563 -1.57 -21.51 16.19
C LEU A 563 -0.64 -22.33 17.11
N ARG A 564 -0.28 -21.80 18.28
CA ARG A 564 0.40 -22.58 19.33
C ARG A 564 -0.56 -23.50 20.10
N GLN A 565 -1.86 -23.19 20.06
CA GLN A 565 -2.89 -23.95 20.77
C GLN A 565 -3.63 -24.94 19.88
N GLN A 566 -3.62 -24.72 18.56
CA GLN A 566 -4.25 -25.61 17.59
C GLN A 566 -3.49 -25.58 16.27
N SER A 567 -3.48 -26.71 15.56
CA SER A 567 -2.86 -26.79 14.23
C SER A 567 -3.56 -25.88 13.20
N PRO A 568 -2.87 -25.46 12.14
CA PRO A 568 -3.48 -24.71 11.03
C PRO A 568 -4.74 -25.38 10.44
N SER A 569 -4.75 -26.72 10.36
CA SER A 569 -5.90 -27.50 9.89
C SER A 569 -7.10 -27.39 10.84
N GLN A 570 -6.88 -27.52 12.16
CA GLN A 570 -7.93 -27.37 13.17
C GLN A 570 -8.49 -25.95 13.19
N ALA A 571 -7.62 -24.94 13.09
CA ALA A 571 -8.00 -23.54 13.01
C ALA A 571 -8.92 -23.25 11.82
N LEU A 572 -8.52 -23.70 10.62
CA LEU A 572 -9.31 -23.55 9.40
C LEU A 572 -10.64 -24.28 9.50
N GLN A 573 -10.63 -25.55 9.93
CA GLN A 573 -11.84 -26.36 10.05
C GLN A 573 -12.84 -25.73 11.03
N SER A 574 -12.36 -25.24 12.18
CA SER A 574 -13.19 -24.57 13.18
C SER A 574 -13.82 -23.31 12.61
N CYS A 575 -13.03 -22.45 11.95
CA CYS A 575 -13.52 -21.23 11.32
C CYS A 575 -14.50 -21.50 10.17
N TYR A 576 -14.25 -22.52 9.34
CA TYR A 576 -15.15 -22.85 8.25
C TYR A 576 -16.48 -23.42 8.75
N THR A 577 -16.43 -24.32 9.74
CA THR A 577 -17.64 -24.88 10.39
C THR A 577 -18.49 -23.77 10.99
N ALA A 578 -17.86 -22.85 11.70
CA ALA A 578 -18.48 -21.67 12.27
C ALA A 578 -19.18 -20.79 11.23
N HIS A 579 -18.52 -20.54 10.10
CA HIS A 579 -19.09 -19.79 8.99
C HIS A 579 -20.33 -20.50 8.42
N GLN A 580 -20.28 -21.82 8.22
CA GLN A 580 -21.42 -22.59 7.72
C GLN A 580 -22.62 -22.54 8.69
N LEU A 581 -22.37 -22.63 10.00
CA LEU A 581 -23.42 -22.53 11.02
C LEU A 581 -24.11 -21.16 10.97
N LEU A 582 -23.34 -20.07 10.99
CA LEU A 582 -23.88 -18.70 11.01
C LEU A 582 -24.59 -18.29 9.73
N ARG A 583 -24.26 -18.92 8.59
CA ARG A 583 -24.95 -18.65 7.34
C ARG A 583 -26.32 -19.32 7.24
N GLY A 584 -26.56 -20.37 8.02
CA GLY A 584 -27.76 -21.20 7.95
C GLY A 584 -27.67 -22.29 6.88
N HIS A 585 -28.26 -23.46 7.16
CA HIS A 585 -28.10 -24.70 6.38
C HIS A 585 -28.63 -24.67 4.93
N ALA A 586 -29.31 -23.61 4.50
CA ALA A 586 -30.03 -23.58 3.22
C ALA A 586 -29.14 -23.33 1.99
N ARG A 587 -27.89 -22.90 2.13
CA ARG A 587 -27.00 -22.61 0.98
C ARG A 587 -25.55 -22.99 1.26
N LYS A 588 -24.99 -23.87 0.42
CA LYS A 588 -23.54 -24.15 0.41
C LYS A 588 -22.75 -22.91 0.00
N GLY A 589 -21.59 -22.74 0.62
CA GLY A 589 -20.72 -21.58 0.38
C GLY A 589 -19.60 -21.83 -0.55
N PHE A 590 -19.24 -20.79 -1.30
CA PHE A 590 -18.10 -20.84 -2.17
C PHE A 590 -16.89 -20.33 -1.40
N CYS A 591 -15.92 -21.23 -1.27
CA CYS A 591 -14.66 -20.97 -0.63
C CYS A 591 -13.60 -20.72 -1.70
N GLY A 592 -12.82 -19.65 -1.56
CA GLY A 592 -11.66 -19.40 -2.41
C GLY A 592 -10.38 -19.42 -1.58
N PHE A 593 -9.32 -20.03 -2.10
CA PHE A 593 -8.00 -20.07 -1.46
C PHE A 593 -6.97 -19.33 -2.31
N ILE A 594 -6.26 -18.38 -1.69
CA ILE A 594 -5.34 -17.44 -2.36
C ILE A 594 -3.98 -17.44 -1.66
N GLN A 595 -2.94 -17.89 -2.35
CA GLN A 595 -1.55 -17.82 -1.86
C GLN A 595 -0.81 -16.61 -2.37
N ASN A 596 -0.97 -16.37 -3.67
CA ASN A 596 -0.26 -15.31 -4.36
C ASN A 596 -1.12 -14.05 -4.52
N PRO A 597 -0.51 -12.86 -4.62
CA PRO A 597 -1.21 -11.70 -5.16
C PRO A 597 -1.72 -12.02 -6.57
N ILE A 598 -3.04 -12.04 -6.72
CA ILE A 598 -3.74 -12.32 -7.98
C ILE A 598 -4.80 -11.25 -8.24
N LEU A 599 -5.19 -11.12 -9.48
CA LEU A 599 -6.31 -10.29 -9.93
C LEU A 599 -7.51 -11.22 -10.12
N LEU A 600 -8.67 -10.83 -9.61
CA LEU A 600 -9.87 -11.65 -9.69
C LEU A 600 -10.87 -11.02 -10.66
N GLU A 601 -11.41 -11.84 -11.54
CA GLU A 601 -12.50 -11.48 -12.44
C GLU A 601 -13.66 -12.46 -12.26
N PRO A 602 -14.93 -12.04 -12.40
CA PRO A 602 -16.04 -12.98 -12.49
C PRO A 602 -15.91 -13.85 -13.75
N LEU A 603 -16.35 -15.11 -13.69
CA LEU A 603 -16.65 -15.86 -14.91
C LEU A 603 -17.90 -15.22 -15.56
N SER A 604 -17.75 -14.75 -16.81
CA SER A 604 -18.80 -14.05 -17.58
C SER A 604 -19.95 -14.95 -17.96
#